data_AF-A0A261BG50-F1
#
_entry.id   AF-A0A261BG50-F1
#
_cell.length_a   1.000
_cell.length_b   1.000
_cell.length_c   1.000
_cell.angle_alpha   90.00
_cell.angle_beta   90.00
_cell.angle_gamma   90.00
#
_symmetry.space_group_name_H-M   'P 1'
#
loop_
_entity.id
_entity.type
_entity.pdbx_description
1 polymer ?
#
loop_
_entity_poly.entity_id
_entity_poly.type
_entity_poly.pdbx_seq_one_letter_code
_entity_poly.pdbx_strand_id
1 'polypeptide(L)'
;MADLKLSFLGFLIINSFFLNLTGIFTSNWLTGSSWNQGLELNCDNANFIAAIFMFVTLGVSVILVIVYSFIYFQTRDGDYPDGLRKWFRINSLLSVVNITLTSIAIILVRPVYSTGYYTLGFSAWICLISSVMATAIAATSVYIASEEF
;
A
#
# COMPACT_ATOMS: atom_id res chain seq x y z
N MET A 1 -13.18 -14.47 19.31
CA MET A 1 -11.88 -14.62 18.62
C MET A 1 -11.84 -13.92 17.26
N ALA A 2 -12.96 -13.85 16.51
CA ALA A 2 -13.03 -13.12 15.24
C ALA A 2 -12.70 -11.61 15.39
N ASP A 3 -13.11 -10.97 16.49
CA ASP A 3 -12.88 -9.53 16.73
C ASP A 3 -11.42 -9.12 16.80
N LEU A 4 -10.55 -9.95 17.40
CA LEU A 4 -9.13 -9.62 17.53
C LEU A 4 -8.41 -9.70 16.17
N LYS A 5 -8.73 -10.72 15.36
CA LYS A 5 -8.18 -10.89 14.00
C LYS A 5 -8.63 -9.74 13.09
N LEU A 6 -9.90 -9.36 13.20
CA LEU A 6 -10.47 -8.26 12.44
C LEU A 6 -9.85 -6.91 12.85
N SER A 7 -9.73 -6.66 14.15
CA SER A 7 -9.09 -5.45 14.69
C SER A 7 -7.61 -5.34 14.27
N PHE A 8 -6.88 -6.46 14.31
CA PHE A 8 -5.50 -6.51 13.83
C PHE A 8 -5.38 -6.23 12.33
N LEU A 9 -6.26 -6.80 11.51
CA LEU A 9 -6.32 -6.51 10.06
C LEU A 9 -6.58 -5.02 9.81
N GLY A 10 -7.54 -4.42 10.53
CA GLY A 10 -7.84 -3.00 10.45
C GLY A 10 -6.67 -2.11 10.81
N PHE A 11 -5.96 -2.45 11.90
CA PHE A 11 -4.74 -1.76 12.31
C PHE A 11 -3.70 -1.80 11.20
N LEU A 12 -3.46 -2.96 10.57
CA LEU A 12 -2.51 -3.07 9.47
C LEU A 12 -2.91 -2.21 8.27
N ILE A 13 -4.18 -2.25 7.85
CA ILE A 13 -4.69 -1.50 6.69
C ILE A 13 -4.55 0.01 6.90
N ILE A 14 -4.94 0.51 8.06
CA ILE A 14 -4.89 1.95 8.37
C ILE A 14 -3.43 2.45 8.40
N ASN A 15 -2.54 1.72 9.06
CA ASN A 15 -1.12 2.10 9.12
C ASN A 15 -0.46 2.01 7.74
N SER A 16 -0.72 0.94 6.98
CA SER A 16 -0.22 0.81 5.60
C SER A 16 -0.70 1.98 4.73
N PHE A 17 -1.98 2.39 4.85
CA PHE A 17 -2.52 3.55 4.14
C PHE A 17 -1.78 4.85 4.50
N PHE A 18 -1.61 5.17 5.77
CA PHE A 18 -0.91 6.41 6.18
C PHE A 18 0.56 6.42 5.80
N LEU A 19 1.25 5.28 5.90
CA LEU A 19 2.63 5.17 5.42
C LEU A 19 2.70 5.37 3.91
N ASN A 20 1.80 4.74 3.14
CA ASN A 20 1.80 4.93 1.68
C ASN A 20 1.51 6.40 1.31
N LEU A 21 0.50 6.99 1.95
CA LEU A 21 0.12 8.39 1.76
C LEU A 21 1.31 9.33 2.06
N THR A 22 1.94 9.18 3.21
CA THR A 22 3.08 10.02 3.60
C THR A 22 4.29 9.80 2.69
N GLY A 23 4.58 8.55 2.32
CA GLY A 23 5.67 8.24 1.39
C GLY A 23 5.46 8.86 0.01
N ILE A 24 4.25 8.80 -0.56
CA ILE A 24 3.96 9.35 -1.89
C ILE A 24 4.10 10.88 -1.92
N PHE A 25 3.54 11.58 -0.93
CA PHE A 25 3.50 13.04 -0.92
C PHE A 25 4.75 13.70 -0.35
N THR A 26 5.63 12.96 0.31
CA THR A 26 6.89 13.51 0.84
C THR A 26 7.95 13.54 -0.26
N SER A 27 8.48 14.73 -0.55
CA SER A 27 9.49 15.00 -1.59
C SER A 27 10.90 14.51 -1.20
N ASN A 28 11.06 13.21 -0.94
CA ASN A 28 12.32 12.58 -0.56
C ASN A 28 12.40 11.11 -1.02
N TRP A 29 12.09 10.85 -2.28
CA TRP A 29 12.17 9.53 -2.92
C TRP A 29 13.57 9.16 -3.35
N LEU A 30 14.30 10.14 -3.87
CA LEU A 30 15.72 10.04 -4.19
C LEU A 30 16.47 11.17 -3.50
N THR A 31 17.63 10.83 -2.95
CA THR A 31 18.52 11.78 -2.27
C THR A 31 19.86 11.79 -2.99
N GLY A 32 20.30 12.97 -3.39
CA GLY A 32 21.67 13.25 -3.81
C GLY A 32 22.40 14.09 -2.77
N SER A 33 23.65 14.45 -3.06
CA SER A 33 24.51 15.20 -2.13
C SER A 33 23.96 16.58 -1.71
N SER A 34 23.16 17.22 -2.56
CA SER A 34 22.63 18.57 -2.34
C SER A 34 21.20 18.76 -2.86
N TRP A 35 20.51 17.67 -3.18
CA TRP A 35 19.17 17.72 -3.76
C TRP A 35 18.35 16.52 -3.29
N ASN A 36 17.05 16.76 -3.10
CA ASN A 36 16.06 15.71 -2.87
C ASN A 36 15.06 15.76 -4.01
N GLN A 37 14.60 14.61 -4.44
CA GLN A 37 13.62 14.49 -5.50
C GLN A 37 12.41 13.69 -5.01
N GLY A 38 11.22 14.23 -5.26
CA GLY A 38 9.94 13.56 -5.04
C GLY A 38 9.42 12.84 -6.28
N LEU A 39 8.23 12.25 -6.14
CA LEU A 39 7.46 11.78 -7.29
C LEU A 39 6.70 12.95 -7.90
N GLU A 40 6.77 13.08 -9.21
CA GLU A 40 6.07 14.14 -9.95
C GLU A 40 5.26 13.53 -11.09
N LEU A 41 3.98 13.92 -11.18
CA LEU A 41 3.09 13.59 -12.29
C LEU A 41 3.31 14.56 -13.45
N ASN A 42 4.54 14.66 -13.93
CA ASN A 42 4.90 15.44 -15.10
C ASN A 42 5.41 14.48 -16.19
N CYS A 43 4.79 14.48 -17.37
CA CYS A 43 5.13 13.61 -18.49
C CYS A 43 6.57 13.77 -18.98
N ASP A 44 7.16 14.95 -18.75
CA ASP A 44 8.54 15.25 -19.14
C ASP A 44 9.56 14.75 -18.10
N ASN A 45 9.10 14.27 -16.94
CA ASN A 45 9.94 13.73 -15.89
C ASN A 45 10.19 12.23 -16.11
N ALA A 46 11.46 11.81 -16.01
CA ALA A 46 11.84 10.39 -16.11
C ALA A 46 11.09 9.49 -15.10
N ASN A 47 10.63 10.05 -13.97
CA ASN A 47 9.91 9.34 -12.92
C ASN A 47 8.39 9.33 -13.10
N PHE A 48 7.86 9.83 -14.21
CA PHE A 48 6.42 9.90 -14.47
C PHE A 48 5.71 8.55 -14.28
N ILE A 49 6.27 7.47 -14.86
CA ILE A 49 5.68 6.13 -14.78
C ILE A 49 5.71 5.60 -13.34
N ALA A 50 6.83 5.80 -12.64
CA ALA A 50 6.95 5.41 -11.23
C ALA A 50 5.93 6.18 -10.36
N ALA A 51 5.75 7.47 -10.63
CA ALA A 51 4.75 8.30 -9.96
C ALA A 51 3.33 7.75 -10.22
N ILE A 52 2.95 7.46 -11.47
CA ILE A 52 1.64 6.88 -11.80
C ILE A 52 1.38 5.61 -10.98
N PHE A 53 2.32 4.67 -10.96
CA PHE A 53 2.13 3.43 -10.21
C PHE A 53 1.92 3.67 -8.72
N MET A 54 2.67 4.60 -8.14
CA MET A 54 2.48 4.98 -6.75
C MET A 54 1.15 5.69 -6.49
N PHE A 55 0.71 6.59 -7.36
CA PHE A 55 -0.63 7.18 -7.24
C PHE A 55 -1.76 6.14 -7.40
N VAL A 56 -1.56 5.12 -8.24
CA VAL A 56 -2.49 3.98 -8.32
C VAL A 56 -2.46 3.18 -7.02
N THR A 57 -1.30 2.95 -6.39
CA THR A 57 -1.23 2.29 -5.07
C THR A 57 -2.02 3.05 -4.02
N LEU A 58 -2.02 4.39 -4.07
CA LEU A 58 -2.85 5.20 -3.18
C LEU A 58 -4.34 4.92 -3.39
N GLY A 59 -4.80 4.90 -4.64
CA GLY A 59 -6.18 4.56 -4.97
C GLY A 59 -6.57 3.16 -4.50
N VAL A 60 -5.69 2.18 -4.68
CA VAL A 60 -5.88 0.81 -4.18
C VAL A 60 -5.95 0.79 -2.65
N SER A 61 -5.09 1.54 -1.95
CA SER A 61 -5.13 1.65 -0.49
C SER A 61 -6.43 2.31 0.02
N VAL A 62 -6.99 3.30 -0.70
CA VAL A 62 -8.31 3.87 -0.37
C VAL A 62 -9.41 2.80 -0.50
N ILE A 63 -9.40 2.03 -1.60
CA ILE A 63 -10.36 0.95 -1.81
C ILE A 63 -10.24 -0.11 -0.70
N LEU A 64 -9.02 -0.48 -0.30
CA LEU A 64 -8.78 -1.40 0.83
C LEU A 64 -9.43 -0.91 2.13
N VAL A 65 -9.29 0.37 2.46
CA VAL A 65 -9.92 0.98 3.64
C VAL A 65 -11.46 0.92 3.55
N ILE A 66 -12.03 1.22 2.37
CA ILE A 66 -13.48 1.17 2.15
C ILE A 66 -14.00 -0.27 2.30
N VAL A 67 -13.35 -1.24 1.66
CA VAL A 67 -13.75 -2.66 1.73
C VAL A 67 -13.62 -3.19 3.15
N TYR A 68 -12.54 -2.86 3.86
CA TYR A 68 -12.40 -3.20 5.27
C TYR A 68 -13.51 -2.58 6.14
N SER A 69 -13.86 -1.31 5.90
CA SER A 69 -14.94 -0.66 6.65
C SER A 69 -16.27 -1.37 6.42
N PHE A 70 -16.57 -1.75 5.17
CA PHE A 70 -17.76 -2.54 4.83
C PHE A 70 -17.80 -3.90 5.55
N ILE A 71 -16.69 -4.64 5.52
CA ILE A 71 -16.51 -5.89 6.26
C ILE A 71 -16.80 -5.66 7.75
N TYR A 72 -16.19 -4.64 8.34
CA TYR A 72 -16.29 -4.32 9.77
C TYR A 72 -17.74 -4.03 10.18
N PHE A 73 -18.47 -3.22 9.41
CA PHE A 73 -19.87 -2.92 9.69
C PHE A 73 -20.77 -4.17 9.58
N GLN A 74 -20.60 -4.99 8.53
CA GLN A 74 -21.38 -6.22 8.41
C GLN A 74 -21.12 -7.20 9.55
N THR A 75 -19.87 -7.35 10.01
CA THR A 75 -19.55 -8.21 11.15
C THR A 75 -20.03 -7.66 12.49
N ARG A 76 -20.28 -6.35 12.58
CA ARG A 76 -20.79 -5.72 13.80
C ARG A 76 -22.31 -5.89 13.93
N ASP A 77 -23.03 -5.85 12.81
CA ASP A 77 -24.49 -5.84 12.77
C ASP A 77 -25.12 -7.25 12.63
N GLY A 78 -24.32 -8.33 12.55
CA GLY A 78 -24.82 -9.71 12.50
C GLY A 78 -23.73 -10.79 12.46
N ASP A 79 -24.15 -12.07 12.49
CA ASP A 79 -23.26 -13.23 12.35
C ASP A 79 -22.51 -13.22 11.02
N TYR A 80 -21.30 -13.80 11.02
CA TYR A 80 -20.38 -13.94 9.87
C TYR A 80 -21.08 -14.63 8.69
N PRO A 81 -21.59 -13.91 7.68
CA PRO A 81 -22.26 -14.54 6.54
C PRO A 81 -21.18 -15.17 5.65
N ASP A 82 -21.44 -16.32 5.04
CA ASP A 82 -20.51 -16.96 4.09
C ASP A 82 -20.07 -16.02 2.95
N GLY A 83 -20.89 -15.02 2.62
CA GLY A 83 -20.57 -13.97 1.65
C GLY A 83 -19.39 -13.07 2.03
N LEU A 84 -19.01 -13.00 3.32
CA LEU A 84 -17.91 -12.13 3.78
C LEU A 84 -16.54 -12.62 3.33
N ARG A 85 -16.38 -13.94 3.13
CA ARG A 85 -15.11 -14.56 2.69
C ARG A 85 -14.64 -13.99 1.34
N LYS A 86 -15.57 -13.64 0.45
CA LYS A 86 -15.24 -13.03 -0.85
C LYS A 86 -14.57 -11.67 -0.67
N TRP A 87 -15.02 -10.86 0.29
CA TRP A 87 -14.48 -9.53 0.55
C TRP A 87 -13.06 -9.58 1.13
N PHE A 88 -12.78 -10.55 2.02
CA PHE A 88 -11.41 -10.80 2.48
C PHE A 88 -10.47 -11.22 1.35
N ARG A 89 -10.92 -12.08 0.43
CA ARG A 89 -10.13 -12.44 -0.77
C ARG A 89 -9.86 -11.23 -1.67
N ILE A 90 -10.83 -10.33 -1.83
CA ILE A 90 -10.65 -9.07 -2.55
C ILE A 90 -9.58 -8.20 -1.86
N ASN A 91 -9.62 -8.07 -0.53
CA ASN A 91 -8.58 -7.35 0.23
C ASN A 91 -7.19 -7.96 0.02
N SER A 92 -7.08 -9.29 -0.01
CA SER A 92 -5.80 -9.94 -0.31
C SER A 92 -5.31 -9.61 -1.71
N LEU A 93 -6.18 -9.66 -2.72
CA LEU A 93 -5.80 -9.37 -4.11
C LEU A 93 -5.37 -7.91 -4.27
N LEU A 94 -6.11 -6.97 -3.70
CA LEU A 94 -5.75 -5.55 -3.71
C LEU A 94 -4.42 -5.30 -3.01
N SER A 95 -4.15 -6.01 -1.91
CA SER A 95 -2.87 -5.92 -1.21
C SER A 95 -1.70 -6.43 -2.06
N VAL A 96 -1.89 -7.52 -2.80
CA VAL A 96 -0.90 -8.04 -3.76
C VAL A 96 -0.63 -7.04 -4.89
N VAL A 97 -1.68 -6.42 -5.45
CA VAL A 97 -1.54 -5.35 -6.45
C VAL A 97 -0.76 -4.16 -5.88
N ASN A 98 -0.99 -3.80 -4.61
CA ASN A 98 -0.23 -2.76 -3.95
C ASN A 98 1.26 -3.09 -3.88
N ILE A 99 1.60 -4.30 -3.44
CA ILE A 99 2.99 -4.77 -3.35
C ILE A 99 3.67 -4.70 -4.72
N THR A 100 3.05 -5.25 -5.76
CA THR A 100 3.65 -5.32 -7.09
C THR A 100 3.89 -3.93 -7.68
N LEU A 101 2.90 -3.03 -7.58
CA LEU A 101 3.04 -1.67 -8.08
C LEU A 101 4.09 -0.87 -7.31
N THR A 102 4.16 -0.99 -5.98
CA THR A 102 5.20 -0.33 -5.18
C THR A 102 6.60 -0.84 -5.54
N SER A 103 6.77 -2.16 -5.70
CA SER A 103 8.05 -2.73 -6.13
C SER A 103 8.48 -2.24 -7.51
N ILE A 104 7.55 -2.21 -8.47
CA ILE A 104 7.82 -1.70 -9.83
C ILE A 104 8.21 -0.22 -9.77
N ALA A 105 7.50 0.60 -8.99
CA ALA A 105 7.81 2.02 -8.87
C ALA A 105 9.21 2.27 -8.30
N ILE A 106 9.62 1.52 -7.27
CA ILE A 106 10.97 1.62 -6.68
C ILE A 106 12.05 1.21 -7.69
N ILE A 107 11.79 0.19 -8.52
CA ILE A 107 12.74 -0.25 -9.56
C ILE A 107 12.87 0.79 -10.68
N LEU A 108 11.76 1.46 -11.02
CA LEU A 108 11.70 2.42 -12.13
C LEU A 108 12.24 3.80 -11.76
N VAL A 109 12.23 4.18 -10.48
CA VAL A 109 12.66 5.52 -10.05
C VAL A 109 14.14 5.74 -10.36
N ARG A 110 14.46 6.87 -11.00
CA ARG A 110 15.81 7.25 -11.43
C ARG A 110 16.05 8.75 -11.22
N PRO A 111 17.30 9.18 -10.98
CA PRO A 111 17.61 10.59 -10.82
C PRO A 111 17.42 11.33 -12.15
N VAL A 112 16.85 12.55 -12.10
CA VAL A 112 16.76 13.43 -13.29
C VAL A 112 18.14 14.01 -13.64
N TYR A 113 18.97 14.28 -12.64
CA TYR A 113 20.32 14.82 -12.80
C TYR A 113 21.35 13.67 -12.71
N SER A 114 21.93 13.26 -13.83
CA SER A 114 22.70 11.99 -13.94
C SER A 114 24.15 12.03 -13.44
N THR A 115 24.59 13.11 -12.78
CA THR A 115 26.02 13.37 -12.57
C THR A 115 26.57 13.07 -11.17
N GLY A 116 25.82 12.36 -10.31
CA GLY A 116 26.29 12.04 -8.96
C GLY A 116 25.80 10.71 -8.40
N TYR A 117 26.45 10.26 -7.33
CA TYR A 117 25.94 9.17 -6.49
C TYR A 117 24.60 9.58 -5.89
N TYR A 118 23.61 8.70 -6.02
CA TYR A 118 22.28 8.89 -5.44
C TYR A 118 21.91 7.67 -4.60
N THR A 119 21.03 7.87 -3.63
CA THR A 119 20.47 6.82 -2.78
C THR A 119 18.95 6.91 -2.75
N LEU A 120 18.31 5.82 -2.34
CA LEU A 120 16.88 5.81 -2.03
C LEU A 120 16.64 6.69 -0.79
N GLY A 121 15.80 7.70 -0.97
CA GLY A 121 15.40 8.60 0.10
C GLY A 121 14.39 7.97 1.05
N PHE A 122 14.14 8.65 2.17
CA PHE A 122 13.28 8.16 3.24
C PHE A 122 11.85 7.83 2.78
N SER A 123 11.30 8.58 1.83
CA SER A 123 9.94 8.34 1.32
C SER A 123 9.80 6.99 0.63
N ALA A 124 10.81 6.58 -0.15
CA ALA A 124 10.80 5.29 -0.82
C ALA A 124 10.85 4.13 0.20
N TRP A 125 11.63 4.30 1.28
CA TRP A 125 11.67 3.35 2.39
C TRP A 125 10.34 3.26 3.15
N ILE A 126 9.65 4.38 3.37
CA ILE A 126 8.32 4.36 3.97
C ILE A 126 7.34 3.56 3.10
N CYS A 127 7.33 3.80 1.79
CA CYS A 127 6.47 3.05 0.87
C CYS A 127 6.83 1.55 0.84
N LEU A 128 8.11 1.21 0.97
CA LEU A 128 8.54 -0.18 1.11
C LEU A 128 8.05 -0.81 2.43
N ILE A 129 8.11 -0.09 3.56
CA ILE A 129 7.53 -0.58 4.82
C ILE A 129 6.02 -0.76 4.67
N SER A 130 5.34 0.18 4.00
CA SER A 130 3.91 0.04 3.70
C SER A 130 3.60 -1.20 2.87
N SER A 131 4.44 -1.56 1.88
CA SER A 131 4.25 -2.77 1.07
C SER A 131 4.53 -4.06 1.87
N VAL A 132 5.48 -4.04 2.81
CA VAL A 132 5.67 -5.14 3.76
C VAL A 132 4.41 -5.33 4.62
N MET A 133 3.80 -4.24 5.10
CA MET A 133 2.52 -4.32 5.80
C MET A 133 1.40 -4.84 4.89
N ALA A 134 1.36 -4.45 3.61
CA ALA A 134 0.43 -5.01 2.63
C ALA A 134 0.60 -6.53 2.46
N THR A 135 1.82 -7.04 2.61
CA THR A 135 2.07 -8.50 2.60
C THR A 135 1.42 -9.17 3.82
N ALA A 136 1.54 -8.56 5.01
CA ALA A 136 0.85 -9.04 6.20
C ALA A 136 -0.68 -8.96 6.07
N ILE A 137 -1.22 -7.91 5.44
CA ILE A 137 -2.65 -7.76 5.13
C ILE A 137 -3.12 -8.88 4.21
N ALA A 138 -2.36 -9.20 3.16
CA ALA A 138 -2.68 -10.30 2.26
C ALA A 138 -2.73 -11.64 3.00
N ALA A 139 -1.69 -11.96 3.79
CA ALA A 139 -1.62 -13.21 4.54
C ALA A 139 -2.75 -13.35 5.56
N THR A 140 -3.01 -12.29 6.34
CA THR A 140 -4.08 -12.28 7.35
C THR A 140 -5.47 -12.35 6.73
N SER A 141 -5.70 -11.66 5.60
CA SER A 141 -6.98 -11.72 4.89
C SER A 141 -7.27 -13.12 4.35
N VAL A 142 -6.27 -13.79 3.77
CA VAL A 142 -6.42 -15.18 3.29
C VAL A 142 -6.66 -16.13 4.45
N TYR A 143 -5.91 -15.98 5.54
CA TYR A 143 -6.07 -16.79 6.74
C TYR A 143 -7.50 -16.71 7.29
N ILE A 144 -8.04 -15.49 7.48
CA ILE A 144 -9.41 -15.28 7.94
C ILE A 144 -10.43 -15.85 6.95
N ALA A 145 -10.19 -15.72 5.64
CA ALA A 145 -11.09 -16.26 4.62
C ALA A 145 -11.10 -17.80 4.53
N SER A 146 -10.05 -18.46 5.04
CA SER A 146 -9.86 -19.91 5.00
C SER A 146 -10.34 -20.64 6.24
N GLU A 147 -10.49 -19.95 7.38
CA GLU A 147 -11.08 -20.55 8.57
C GLU A 147 -12.58 -20.82 8.32
N GLU A 148 -12.95 -22.09 8.41
CA GLU A 148 -14.34 -22.51 8.56
C GLU A 148 -14.75 -22.24 10.01
N PHE A 149 -15.66 -21.28 10.19
CA PHE A 149 -16.40 -21.08 11.45
C PHE A 149 -17.63 -21.98 11.47
#